data_AF-A0A9E6UJ96-F1
#
_entry.id   AF-A0A9E6UJ96-F1
#
_cell.length_a   1.000
_cell.length_b   1.000
_cell.length_c   1.000
_cell.angle_alpha   90.00
_cell.angle_beta   90.00
_cell.angle_gamma   90.00
#
_symmetry.space_group_name_H-M   'P 1'
#
loop_
_entity.id
_entity.type
_entity.pdbx_description
1 polymer ?
#
loop_
_entity_poly.entity_id
_entity_poly.type
_entity_poly.pdbx_seq_one_letter_code
_entity_poly.pdbx_strand_id
1 'polypeptide(L)'
;MSRYLIDRISALENVELHTRTEVTEITGAADGGLTCAVLKNRESGAVWTQTLRHLFLFVGADPNTGWLTDCVELDAKGFVTTGETRGDRWPNSLP
;
A
#
# COMPACT_ATOMS: atom_id res chain seq x y z
N MET A 1 -11.61 2.03 3.26
CA MET A 1 -11.71 0.56 3.30
C MET A 1 -13.15 0.18 3.59
N SER A 2 -13.68 -0.92 3.03
CA SER A 2 -15.08 -1.30 3.28
C SER A 2 -15.28 -1.75 4.73
N ARG A 3 -16.50 -1.57 5.26
CA ARG A 3 -16.87 -2.03 6.61
C ARG A 3 -16.62 -3.53 6.79
N TYR A 4 -16.99 -4.33 5.78
CA TYR A 4 -16.77 -5.78 5.77
C TYR A 4 -15.30 -6.17 6.04
N LEU A 5 -14.34 -5.53 5.38
CA LEU A 5 -12.92 -5.86 5.58
C LEU A 5 -12.41 -5.44 6.96
N ILE A 6 -12.89 -4.31 7.48
CA ILE A 6 -12.56 -3.86 8.84
C ILE A 6 -13.04 -4.91 9.85
N ASP A 7 -14.30 -5.31 9.76
CA ASP A 7 -14.89 -6.27 10.70
C ASP A 7 -14.21 -7.64 10.61
N ARG A 8 -13.83 -8.08 9.40
CA ARG A 8 -13.05 -9.30 9.17
C ARG A 8 -11.69 -9.27 9.83
N ILE A 9 -10.97 -8.14 9.76
CA ILE A 9 -9.66 -7.99 10.39
C ILE A 9 -9.81 -7.97 11.92
N SER A 10 -10.80 -7.24 12.44
CA SER A 10 -11.06 -7.14 13.88
C SER A 10 -11.45 -8.46 14.53
N ALA A 11 -11.95 -9.44 13.76
CA ALA A 11 -12.32 -10.76 14.27
C ALA A 11 -11.14 -11.75 14.37
N LEU A 12 -9.93 -11.39 13.92
CA LEU A 12 -8.77 -12.29 13.94
C LEU A 12 -8.00 -12.15 15.25
N GLU A 13 -7.96 -13.21 16.05
CA GLU A 13 -7.26 -13.22 17.35
C GLU A 13 -5.74 -13.02 17.23
N ASN A 14 -5.16 -13.34 16.08
CA ASN A 14 -3.73 -13.22 15.80
C ASN A 14 -3.35 -11.89 15.13
N VAL A 15 -4.27 -10.93 15.08
CA VAL A 15 -4.03 -9.60 14.47
C VAL A 15 -4.29 -8.50 15.48
N GLU A 16 -3.28 -7.66 15.69
CA GLU A 16 -3.41 -6.43 16.47
C GLU A 16 -3.44 -5.22 15.53
N LEU A 17 -4.42 -4.32 15.75
CA LEU A 17 -4.59 -3.12 14.93
C LEU A 17 -4.08 -1.87 15.66
N HIS A 18 -2.94 -1.35 15.21
CA HIS A 18 -2.43 -0.06 15.66
C HIS A 18 -2.87 1.06 14.72
N THR A 19 -3.98 1.72 15.04
CA THR A 19 -4.42 2.91 14.28
C THR A 19 -3.63 4.15 14.69
N ARG A 20 -3.49 5.12 13.77
CA ARG A 20 -2.75 6.37 13.99
C ARG A 20 -1.29 6.15 14.39
N THR A 21 -0.73 5.00 14.06
CA THR A 21 0.65 4.64 14.36
C THR A 21 1.49 4.66 13.09
N GLU A 22 2.71 5.14 13.18
CA GLU A 22 3.69 5.15 12.10
C GLU A 22 4.96 4.39 12.50
N VAL A 23 5.62 3.77 11.53
CA VAL A 23 6.97 3.20 11.70
C VAL A 23 7.96 4.34 11.51
N THR A 24 8.79 4.62 12.51
CA THR A 24 9.78 5.71 12.45
C THR A 24 11.19 5.22 12.21
N GLU A 25 11.50 3.99 12.66
CA GLU A 25 12.83 3.38 12.50
C GLU A 25 12.69 1.88 12.28
N ILE A 26 13.66 1.29 11.58
CA ILE A 26 13.80 -0.16 11.40
C ILE A 26 15.25 -0.55 11.70
N THR A 27 15.43 -1.67 12.39
CA THR A 27 16.75 -2.17 12.78
C THR A 27 16.89 -3.62 12.37
N GLY A 28 18.08 -4.00 11.90
CA GLY A 28 18.40 -5.37 11.51
C GLY A 28 19.61 -5.92 12.26
N ALA A 29 19.82 -7.23 12.14
CA ALA A 29 21.01 -7.89 12.65
C ALA A 29 22.22 -7.68 11.72
N ALA A 30 23.43 -7.84 12.25
CA ALA A 30 24.67 -7.65 11.49
C ALA A 30 24.84 -8.67 10.35
N ASP A 31 24.28 -9.86 10.51
CA ASP A 31 24.21 -10.94 9.51
C ASP A 31 23.01 -10.81 8.56
N GLY A 32 22.20 -9.75 8.72
CA GLY A 32 21.06 -9.42 7.88
C GLY A 32 19.70 -9.71 8.52
N GLY A 33 18.65 -9.21 7.87
CA GLY A 33 17.26 -9.41 8.31
C GLY A 33 16.78 -8.41 9.36
N LEU A 34 15.47 -8.17 9.35
CA LEU A 34 14.79 -7.24 10.25
C LEU A 34 14.64 -7.87 11.64
N THR A 35 14.93 -7.12 12.70
CA THR A 35 14.83 -7.57 14.08
C THR A 35 13.80 -6.78 14.88
N CYS A 36 13.68 -5.49 14.61
CA CYS A 36 12.66 -4.65 15.22
C CYS A 36 12.31 -3.42 14.38
N ALA A 37 11.19 -2.81 14.73
CA ALA A 37 10.78 -1.49 14.27
C ALA A 37 10.44 -0.61 15.47
N VAL A 38 10.69 0.69 15.37
CA VAL A 38 10.19 1.69 16.33
C VAL A 38 8.87 2.22 15.78
N LEU A 39 7.83 2.14 16.62
CA LEU A 39 6.50 2.60 16.33
C LEU A 39 6.18 3.85 17.14
N LYS A 40 5.50 4.81 16.52
CA LYS A 40 5.04 6.04 17.16
C LYS A 40 3.54 6.22 16.95
N ASN A 41 2.79 6.38 18.03
CA ASN A 41 1.40 6.82 17.94
C ASN A 41 1.38 8.34 17.71
N ARG A 42 0.74 8.79 16.62
CA ARG A 42 0.71 10.19 16.21
C ARG A 42 -0.20 11.07 17.06
N GLU A 43 -1.15 10.48 17.77
CA GLU A 43 -2.11 11.20 18.61
C GLU A 43 -1.57 11.37 20.03
N SER A 44 -1.13 10.28 20.67
CA SER A 44 -0.59 10.32 22.03
C SER A 44 0.89 10.70 22.10
N GLY A 45 1.62 10.56 20.99
CA GLY A 45 3.08 10.71 20.95
C GLY A 45 3.85 9.53 21.55
N ALA A 46 3.17 8.48 22.02
CA ALA A 46 3.82 7.30 22.60
C ALA A 46 4.73 6.60 21.58
N VAL A 47 5.91 6.18 22.03
CA VAL A 47 6.92 5.50 21.22
C VAL A 47 7.29 4.17 21.87
N TRP A 48 7.34 3.10 21.07
CA TRP A 48 7.75 1.78 21.55
C TRP A 48 8.44 0.96 20.47
N THR A 49 9.22 -0.02 20.90
CA THR A 49 9.91 -0.95 20.00
C THR A 49 9.07 -2.21 19.84
N GLN A 50 8.82 -2.60 18.59
CA GLN A 50 8.16 -3.83 18.22
C GLN A 50 9.17 -4.83 17.66
N THR A 51 9.35 -5.96 18.34
CA THR A 51 10.13 -7.08 17.80
C THR A 51 9.34 -7.73 16.67
N LEU A 52 9.94 -7.79 15.48
CA LEU A 52 9.33 -8.38 14.29
C LEU A 52 10.43 -8.78 13.29
N ARG A 53 10.15 -9.79 12.46
CA ARG A 53 11.10 -10.28 11.45
C ARG A 53 10.72 -9.94 10.01
N HIS A 54 9.48 -9.52 9.79
CA HIS A 54 8.94 -9.26 8.46
C HIS A 54 8.07 -8.01 8.49
N LEU A 55 8.22 -7.18 7.46
CA LEU A 55 7.42 -5.99 7.23
C LEU A 55 6.92 -6.01 5.79
N PHE A 56 5.60 -5.97 5.62
CA PHE A 56 4.95 -5.92 4.31
C PHE A 56 4.31 -4.55 4.11
N LEU A 57 4.65 -3.88 3.01
CA LEU A 57 4.18 -2.52 2.73
C LEU A 57 2.98 -2.56 1.78
N PHE A 58 1.82 -2.16 2.29
CA PHE A 58 0.59 -1.97 1.52
C PHE A 58 0.22 -0.48 1.48
N VAL A 59 1.13 0.37 1.01
CA VAL A 59 1.00 1.85 1.05
C VAL A 59 0.48 2.47 -0.25
N GLY A 60 0.07 1.65 -1.21
CA GLY A 60 -0.26 2.07 -2.56
C GLY A 60 0.90 1.84 -3.53
N ALA A 61 0.74 2.33 -4.75
CA ALA A 61 1.74 2.22 -5.81
C ALA A 61 1.81 3.54 -6.58
N ASP A 62 3.00 3.88 -7.05
CA ASP A 62 3.26 4.99 -7.96
C ASP A 62 3.51 4.43 -9.36
N PRO A 63 2.62 4.68 -10.35
CA PRO A 63 2.74 4.08 -11.67
C PRO A 63 3.90 4.70 -12.45
N ASN A 64 4.75 3.85 -13.05
CA ASN A 64 5.85 4.30 -13.91
C ASN A 64 5.37 4.63 -15.34
N THR A 65 4.44 5.56 -15.45
CA THR A 65 3.74 5.94 -16.70
C THR A 65 4.20 7.29 -17.26
N GLY A 66 5.21 7.94 -16.66
CA GLY A 66 5.68 9.24 -17.13
C GLY A 66 6.14 9.25 -18.61
N TRP A 67 6.69 8.14 -19.10
CA TRP A 67 7.11 7.97 -20.49
C TRP A 67 5.95 7.76 -21.48
N LEU A 68 4.74 7.50 -20.98
CA LEU A 68 3.53 7.27 -21.76
C LEU A 68 2.67 8.53 -21.91
N THR A 69 3.15 9.67 -21.39
CA THR A 69 2.48 10.97 -21.51
C THR A 69 2.14 11.24 -22.99
N ASP A 70 0.90 11.66 -23.25
CA ASP A 70 0.32 11.92 -24.58
C ASP A 70 0.22 10.71 -25.52
N CYS A 71 0.60 9.50 -25.09
CA CYS A 71 0.55 8.28 -25.90
C CYS A 71 -0.66 7.39 -25.59
N VAL A 72 -1.09 7.36 -24.32
CA VAL A 72 -2.28 6.61 -23.86
C VAL A 72 -3.03 7.40 -22.81
N GLU A 73 -4.30 7.07 -22.63
CA GLU A 73 -5.13 7.64 -21.58
C GLU A 73 -4.72 7.08 -20.20
N LEU A 74 -4.58 7.99 -19.24
CA LEU A 74 -4.23 7.70 -17.84
C LEU A 74 -5.36 8.21 -16.93
N ASP A 75 -5.62 7.50 -15.84
CA ASP A 75 -6.55 7.95 -14.81
C ASP A 75 -5.97 9.11 -13.98
N ALA A 76 -6.78 9.69 -13.09
CA ALA A 76 -6.35 10.79 -12.21
C ALA A 76 -5.20 10.43 -11.24
N LYS A 77 -4.85 9.15 -11.12
CA LYS A 77 -3.75 8.63 -10.30
C LYS A 77 -2.54 8.21 -11.16
N GLY A 78 -2.58 8.43 -12.46
CA GLY A 78 -1.50 8.11 -13.40
C GLY A 78 -1.47 6.65 -13.87
N PHE A 79 -2.48 5.82 -13.56
CA PHE A 79 -2.53 4.44 -14.05
C PHE A 79 -3.11 4.40 -15.47
N VAL A 80 -2.63 3.48 -16.30
CA VAL A 80 -3.17 3.27 -17.65
C VAL A 80 -4.62 2.82 -17.56
N THR A 81 -5.53 3.56 -18.20
CA THR A 81 -6.94 3.18 -18.29
C THR A 81 -7.10 1.97 -19.20
N THR A 82 -7.86 0.97 -18.76
CA THR A 82 -8.14 -0.25 -19.53
C THR A 82 -9.65 -0.55 -19.52
N GLY A 83 -10.12 -1.37 -20.46
CA GLY A 83 -11.53 -1.80 -20.54
C GLY A 83 -12.53 -0.71 -20.93
N GLU A 84 -13.80 -0.88 -20.53
CA GLU A 84 -14.95 0.00 -20.88
C GLU A 84 -14.80 1.45 -20.39
N THR A 85 -13.93 1.70 -19.41
CA THR A 85 -13.58 3.04 -18.92
C THR A 85 -12.95 3.92 -19.99
N ARG A 86 -12.33 3.32 -21.01
CA ARG A 86 -11.94 3.98 -22.25
C ARG A 86 -13.20 4.13 -23.10
N GLY A 87 -14.02 5.13 -22.76
CA GLY A 87 -15.18 5.50 -23.56
C GLY A 87 -14.75 5.69 -25.01
N ASP A 88 -15.17 4.75 -25.87
CA ASP A 88 -15.11 4.76 -27.33
C ASP A 88 -13.97 3.96 -28.03
N ARG A 89 -14.44 2.93 -28.75
CA ARG A 89 -13.93 2.40 -30.03
C ARG A 89 -12.55 1.74 -30.04
N TRP A 90 -12.50 0.47 -29.62
CA TRP A 90 -11.71 -0.49 -30.39
C TRP A 90 -12.43 -0.70 -31.74
N PRO A 91 -11.81 -0.45 -32.91
CA PRO A 91 -12.43 -0.88 -34.15
C PRO A 91 -12.60 -2.41 -34.07
N ASN A 92 -13.81 -2.91 -34.33
CA ASN A 92 -14.12 -4.35 -34.46
C ASN A 92 -13.42 -4.98 -35.69
N SER A 93 -12.15 -4.69 -35.89
CA SER A 93 -11.30 -5.20 -36.94
C SER A 93 -9.85 -4.83 -36.64
N LEU A 94 -9.14 -5.75 -36.00
CA LEU A 94 -7.76 -6.00 -36.43
C LEU A 94 -7.85 -6.99 -37.61
N PRO A 95 -6.93 -6.92 -38.60
CA PRO A 95 -6.91 -7.85 -39.73
C PRO A 95 -6.78 -9.32 -39.27
#